data_AF-A0A351A5L7-F1
#
_entry.id   AF-A0A351A5L7-F1
#
_cell.length_a   1.000
_cell.length_b   1.000
_cell.length_c   1.000
_cell.angle_alpha   90.00
_cell.angle_beta   90.00
_cell.angle_gamma   90.00
#
_symmetry.space_group_name_H-M   'P 1'
#
loop_
_entity.id
_entity.type
_entity.pdbx_description
1 polymer ?
#
loop_
_entity_poly.entity_id
_entity_poly.type
_entity_poly.pdbx_seq_one_letter_code
_entity_poly.pdbx_strand_id
1 'polypeptide(L)'
;FFPPTTWQVSNIHAGTGANNVIPGVCEVLFNFRFGSVSTADDLKRRTCEALDRHGLDYEIDWHLSGKPFITGRGQLVRALSAAIHDTVGVTTELSTTGGTSDG
;
A
#
# COMPACT_ATOMS: atom_id res chain seq x y z
N PHE A 1 -8.52 -1.16 -12.58
CA PHE A 1 -8.72 -2.32 -11.69
C PHE A 1 -7.49 -2.39 -10.82
N PHE A 2 -7.64 -2.46 -9.50
CA PHE A 2 -6.48 -2.51 -8.62
C PHE A 2 -5.75 -3.85 -8.76
N PRO A 3 -4.40 -3.85 -8.80
CA PRO A 3 -3.64 -5.07 -8.64
C PRO A 3 -3.90 -5.68 -7.24
N PRO A 4 -3.49 -6.94 -7.00
CA PRO A 4 -3.53 -7.53 -5.67
C PRO A 4 -2.87 -6.62 -4.63
N THR A 5 -3.41 -6.60 -3.42
CA THR A 5 -2.80 -5.89 -2.30
C THR A 5 -1.37 -6.39 -2.07
N THR A 6 -0.42 -5.45 -1.96
CA THR A 6 0.99 -5.76 -1.69
C THR A 6 1.38 -5.28 -0.31
N TRP A 7 2.26 -6.03 0.36
CA TRP A 7 2.89 -5.66 1.62
C TRP A 7 4.40 -5.64 1.46
N GLN A 8 5.07 -4.59 1.91
CA GLN A 8 6.52 -4.42 1.79
C GLN A 8 7.10 -3.81 3.06
N VAL A 9 8.18 -4.40 3.56
CA VAL A 9 9.02 -3.80 4.62
C VAL A 9 9.92 -2.75 3.98
N SER A 10 9.85 -1.50 4.45
CA SER A 10 10.71 -0.42 3.98
C SER A 10 11.97 -0.30 4.82
N ASN A 11 11.87 -0.52 6.14
CA ASN A 11 12.98 -0.41 7.08
C ASN A 11 12.88 -1.49 8.15
N ILE A 12 14.03 -1.98 8.58
CA ILE A 12 14.17 -2.87 9.73
C ILE A 12 15.44 -2.51 10.50
N HIS A 13 15.30 -2.24 11.79
CA HIS A 13 16.40 -1.80 12.64
C HIS A 13 16.36 -2.53 13.98
N ALA A 14 17.48 -3.15 14.35
CA ALA A 14 17.69 -3.74 15.66
C ALA A 14 19.17 -3.66 16.01
N GLY A 15 19.47 -3.60 17.31
CA GLY A 15 20.84 -3.53 17.80
C GLY A 15 21.23 -2.15 18.32
N THR A 16 22.24 -2.12 19.16
CA THR A 16 22.84 -0.89 19.71
C THR A 16 24.08 -0.45 18.92
N GLY A 17 24.50 -1.23 17.92
CA GLY A 17 25.77 -1.10 17.21
C GLY A 17 26.94 -1.84 17.87
N ALA A 18 26.82 -2.27 19.13
CA ALA A 18 27.80 -3.13 19.78
C ALA A 18 27.62 -4.60 19.32
N ASN A 19 28.72 -5.30 19.05
CA ASN A 19 28.69 -6.69 18.58
C ASN A 19 28.50 -7.73 19.71
N ASN A 20 28.44 -7.28 20.96
CA ASN A 20 28.36 -8.11 22.16
C ASN A 20 27.15 -7.78 23.04
N VAL A 21 26.16 -7.04 22.51
CA VAL A 21 24.92 -6.69 23.21
C VAL A 21 23.73 -7.20 22.41
N ILE A 22 22.85 -7.96 23.06
CA ILE A 22 21.60 -8.42 22.47
C ILE A 22 20.60 -7.25 22.47
N PRO A 23 19.95 -6.92 21.35
CA PRO A 23 18.94 -5.86 21.31
C PRO A 23 17.70 -6.22 22.12
N GLY A 24 17.11 -5.21 22.78
CA GLY A 24 15.82 -5.35 23.46
C GLY A 24 14.60 -5.12 22.56
N VAL A 25 14.76 -4.45 21.41
CA VAL A 25 13.67 -4.09 20.48
C VAL A 25 14.16 -4.24 19.04
N CYS A 26 13.24 -4.61 18.14
CA CYS A 26 13.39 -4.56 16.70
C CYS A 26 12.27 -3.66 16.13
N GLU A 27 12.65 -2.57 15.47
CA GLU A 27 11.72 -1.67 14.81
C GLU A 27 11.55 -2.08 13.33
N VAL A 28 10.30 -2.20 12.88
CA VAL A 28 9.97 -2.56 11.50
C VAL A 28 8.97 -1.55 10.94
N LEU A 29 9.35 -0.87 9.87
CA LEU A 29 8.45 -0.02 9.09
C LEU A 29 8.04 -0.79 7.84
N PHE A 30 6.74 -0.85 7.59
CA PHE A 30 6.19 -1.51 6.41
C PHE A 30 5.02 -0.72 5.82
N ASN A 31 4.69 -1.03 4.57
CA ASN A 31 3.61 -0.38 3.84
C ASN A 31 2.71 -1.41 3.15
N PHE A 32 1.41 -1.18 3.23
CA PHE A 32 0.43 -1.81 2.36
C PHE A 32 0.08 -0.87 1.21
N ARG A 33 0.16 -1.36 -0.03
CA ARG A 33 -0.57 -0.77 -1.16
C ARG A 33 -1.73 -1.68 -1.47
N PHE A 34 -2.93 -1.21 -1.17
CA PHE A 34 -4.13 -2.01 -1.26
C PHE A 34 -5.17 -1.36 -2.18
N GLY A 35 -5.94 -2.19 -2.86
CA GLY A 35 -7.07 -1.78 -3.68
C GLY A 35 -8.40 -1.91 -2.95
N SER A 36 -9.50 -1.76 -3.68
CA SER A 36 -10.87 -1.90 -3.14
C SER A 36 -11.22 -3.28 -2.60
N VAL A 37 -10.40 -4.31 -2.88
CA VAL A 37 -10.59 -5.69 -2.40
C VAL A 37 -10.09 -5.91 -0.96
N SER A 38 -9.44 -4.91 -0.37
CA SER A 38 -9.02 -4.93 1.04
C SER A 38 -9.41 -3.62 1.71
N THR A 39 -9.68 -3.66 3.00
CA THR A 39 -9.90 -2.45 3.82
C THR A 39 -8.73 -2.25 4.76
N ALA A 40 -8.50 -1.01 5.19
CA ALA A 40 -7.48 -0.71 6.19
C ALA A 40 -7.71 -1.53 7.47
N ASP A 41 -8.95 -1.62 7.93
CA ASP A 41 -9.30 -2.34 9.16
C ASP A 41 -9.04 -3.85 9.04
N ASP A 42 -9.34 -4.46 7.89
CA ASP A 42 -9.06 -5.89 7.67
C ASP A 42 -7.55 -6.17 7.65
N LEU A 43 -6.76 -5.30 7.01
CA LEU A 43 -5.31 -5.42 6.96
C LEU A 43 -4.69 -5.27 8.36
N LYS A 44 -5.16 -4.30 9.14
CA LYS A 44 -4.74 -4.12 10.54
C LYS A 44 -5.04 -5.36 11.38
N ARG A 45 -6.30 -5.82 11.33
CA ARG A 45 -6.76 -7.01 12.07
C ARG A 45 -5.92 -8.23 11.73
N ARG A 46 -5.73 -8.54 10.44
CA ARG A 46 -4.95 -9.71 10.00
C ARG A 46 -3.48 -9.61 10.35
N THR A 47 -2.92 -8.40 10.39
CA THR A 47 -1.54 -8.18 10.84
C THR A 47 -1.42 -8.50 12.33
N CYS A 48 -2.29 -7.93 13.17
CA CYS A 48 -2.32 -8.23 14.61
C CYS A 48 -2.52 -9.72 14.87
N GLU A 49 -3.48 -10.38 14.20
CA GLU A 49 -3.71 -11.82 14.34
C GLU A 49 -2.47 -12.67 14.02
N ALA A 50 -1.65 -12.25 13.06
CA ALA A 50 -0.40 -12.92 12.74
C ALA A 50 0.64 -12.72 13.85
N LEU A 51 0.83 -11.49 14.33
CA LEU A 51 1.76 -11.16 15.41
C LEU A 51 1.38 -11.90 16.72
N ASP A 52 0.09 -11.88 17.06
CA ASP A 52 -0.45 -12.53 18.26
C ASP A 52 -0.30 -14.05 18.20
N ARG A 53 -0.53 -14.66 17.03
CA ARG A 53 -0.32 -16.10 16.81
C ARG A 53 1.13 -16.51 17.05
N HIS A 54 2.07 -15.62 16.79
CA HIS A 54 3.49 -15.85 17.04
C HIS A 54 3.94 -15.45 18.45
N GLY A 55 3.04 -14.97 19.30
CA GLY A 55 3.30 -14.64 20.70
C GLY A 55 4.29 -13.48 20.87
N LEU A 56 4.30 -12.53 19.92
CA LEU A 56 5.18 -11.37 19.98
C LEU A 56 4.68 -10.36 21.01
N ASP A 57 5.60 -9.75 21.74
CA ASP A 57 5.35 -8.53 22.51
C ASP A 57 5.68 -7.34 21.61
N TYR A 58 4.67 -6.54 21.25
CA TYR A 58 4.82 -5.48 20.26
C TYR A 58 3.90 -4.29 20.55
N GLU A 59 4.37 -3.13 20.09
CA GLU A 59 3.56 -1.94 19.89
C GLU A 59 3.49 -1.67 18.39
N ILE A 60 2.33 -1.20 17.92
CA ILE A 60 2.14 -0.88 16.51
C ILE A 60 1.39 0.44 16.36
N ASP A 61 2.01 1.36 15.61
CA ASP A 61 1.37 2.61 15.19
C ASP A 61 0.97 2.53 13.72
N TRP A 62 -0.25 2.95 13.42
CA TRP A 62 -0.84 2.83 12.10
C TRP A 62 -1.12 4.20 11.49
N HIS A 63 -0.39 4.53 10.44
CA HIS A 63 -0.64 5.74 9.66
C HIS A 63 -1.36 5.41 8.34
N LEU A 64 -2.59 5.93 8.16
CA LEU A 64 -3.34 5.80 6.92
C LEU A 64 -3.14 7.06 6.05
N SER A 65 -2.25 6.98 5.07
CA SER A 65 -1.94 8.12 4.18
C SER A 65 -3.02 8.41 3.14
N GLY A 66 -3.87 7.43 2.80
CA GLY A 66 -4.92 7.60 1.80
C GLY A 66 -5.76 6.34 1.60
N LYS A 67 -7.01 6.51 1.18
CA LYS A 67 -7.90 5.40 0.81
C LYS A 67 -7.81 5.12 -0.69
N PRO A 68 -8.04 3.88 -1.13
CA PRO A 68 -8.14 3.59 -2.56
C PRO A 68 -9.29 4.40 -3.18
N PHE A 69 -9.03 5.10 -4.28
CA PHE A 69 -10.04 5.81 -5.06
C PHE A 69 -10.03 5.33 -6.51
N ILE A 70 -11.19 5.35 -7.15
CA ILE A 70 -11.30 4.97 -8.57
C ILE A 70 -12.37 5.82 -9.25
N THR A 71 -11.99 6.48 -10.34
CA THR A 71 -12.95 7.10 -11.25
C THR A 71 -13.49 6.02 -12.18
N GLY A 72 -14.81 5.81 -12.18
CA GLY A 72 -15.47 4.86 -13.10
C GLY A 72 -15.28 5.25 -14.57
N ARG A 73 -15.61 4.32 -15.49
CA ARG A 73 -15.57 4.53 -16.95
C ARG A 73 -16.69 5.47 -17.44
N GLY A 74 -16.68 6.70 -16.95
CA GLY A 74 -17.65 7.75 -17.22
C GLY A 74 -17.25 8.67 -18.36
N GLN A 75 -17.94 9.81 -18.47
CA GLN A 75 -17.73 10.79 -19.53
C GLN A 75 -16.30 11.33 -19.56
N LEU A 76 -15.71 11.63 -18.39
CA LEU A 76 -14.35 12.14 -18.29
C LEU A 76 -13.31 11.18 -18.88
N VAL A 77 -13.38 9.91 -18.48
CA VAL A 77 -12.48 8.86 -18.97
C VAL A 77 -12.59 8.71 -20.49
N ARG A 78 -13.82 8.69 -21.03
CA ARG A 78 -14.04 8.58 -22.47
C ARG A 78 -13.50 9.80 -23.24
N ALA A 79 -13.75 11.00 -22.74
CA ALA A 79 -13.32 12.24 -23.39
C ALA A 79 -11.79 12.32 -23.47
N LEU A 80 -11.08 11.97 -22.39
CA LEU A 80 -9.61 11.98 -22.36
C LEU A 80 -9.02 10.89 -23.27
N SER A 81 -9.56 9.67 -23.23
CA SER A 81 -9.07 8.59 -24.10
C SER A 81 -9.28 8.90 -25.58
N ALA A 82 -10.42 9.50 -25.95
CA ALA A 82 -10.68 9.95 -27.32
C ALA A 82 -9.69 11.05 -27.74
N ALA A 83 -9.51 12.08 -26.90
CA ALA A 83 -8.59 13.18 -27.21
C ALA A 83 -7.15 12.71 -27.42
N ILE A 84 -6.66 11.76 -26.62
CA ILE A 84 -5.31 11.19 -26.77
C ILE A 84 -5.21 10.41 -28.09
N HIS A 85 -6.20 9.55 -28.37
CA HIS A 85 -6.22 8.79 -29.62
C HIS A 85 -6.26 9.71 -30.85
N ASP A 86 -7.08 10.75 -30.83
CA ASP A 86 -7.21 11.68 -31.97
C ASP A 86 -5.95 12.51 -32.19
N THR A 87 -5.17 12.76 -31.13
CA THR A 87 -3.94 13.56 -31.21
C THR A 87 -2.71 12.74 -31.64
N VAL A 88 -2.56 11.52 -31.11
CA VAL A 88 -1.33 10.72 -31.28
C VAL A 88 -1.56 9.30 -31.82
N GLY A 89 -2.81 8.92 -32.11
CA GLY A 89 -3.15 7.60 -32.66
C GLY A 89 -2.99 6.43 -31.68
N VAL A 90 -2.82 6.70 -30.38
CA VAL A 90 -2.57 5.65 -29.36
C VAL A 90 -3.85 5.36 -28.58
N THR A 91 -4.19 4.08 -28.45
CA THR A 91 -5.23 3.62 -27.52
C THR A 91 -4.67 3.55 -26.09
N THR A 92 -5.24 4.33 -25.17
CA THR A 92 -4.78 4.38 -23.76
C THR A 92 -5.27 3.21 -22.93
N GLU A 93 -4.40 2.66 -22.08
CA GLU A 93 -4.78 1.71 -21.04
C GLU A 93 -5.21 2.43 -19.74
N LEU A 94 -6.33 2.00 -19.14
CA LEU A 94 -6.75 2.52 -17.84
C LEU A 94 -6.07 1.74 -16.71
N SER A 95 -5.20 2.40 -15.98
CA SER A 95 -4.43 1.79 -14.89
C SER A 95 -4.73 2.42 -13.53
N THR A 96 -4.66 1.59 -12.49
CA THR A 96 -4.62 2.00 -11.07
C THR A 96 -3.37 1.41 -10.39
N THR A 97 -2.33 1.08 -11.17
CA THR A 97 -1.02 0.64 -10.66
C THR A 97 -0.15 1.85 -10.32
N GLY A 98 0.87 1.67 -9.48
CA GLY A 98 1.83 2.73 -9.14
C GLY A 98 1.64 3.30 -7.74
N GLY A 99 1.88 4.60 -7.58
CA GLY A 99 1.78 5.34 -6.32
C GLY A 99 0.39 5.97 -6.09
N THR A 100 0.32 6.95 -5.19
CA THR A 100 -0.87 7.79 -4.98
C THR A 100 -0.60 9.22 -5.45
N SER A 101 -1.67 9.95 -5.76
CA SER A 101 -1.67 11.39 -6.03
C SER A 101 -2.80 12.05 -5.23
N ASP A 102 -2.95 13.37 -5.31
CA ASP A 102 -3.99 14.17 -4.61
C ASP A 102 -5.42 13.97 -5.15
N GLY A 103 -5.66 12.87 -5.87
CA GLY A 103 -6.88 12.63 -6.66
C GLY A 103 -8.12 12.29 -5.85
#